data_AF-A0A8D8PKR1-F1
#
_entry.id   AF-A0A8D8PKR1-F1
#
_cell.length_a   1.000
_cell.length_b   1.000
_cell.length_c   1.000
_cell.angle_alpha   90.00
_cell.angle_beta   90.00
_cell.angle_gamma   90.00
#
_symmetry.space_group_name_H-M   'P 1'
#
loop_
_entity.id
_entity.type
_entity.pdbx_description
1 polymer ?
#
loop_
_entity_poly.entity_id
_entity_poly.type
_entity_poly.pdbx_seq_one_letter_code
_entity_poly.pdbx_strand_id
1 'polypeptide(L)'
;CCLREVTARVPQRAVCRRADAAIGCFNQHYGHFKVKSPKFVPFTELQHEQILRECIDVLRIPQTIIAGYLKHGIEHYPEAQCLLRCFLIREGLYTDAGGPDLHRMSVQCEGNYSDEQFRRKASKCVGKLQKQCLDKCELAFRICDECITGEVQLLSVFVGASKSTSNSVTVSPSRT
;
A
#
# COMPACT_ATOMS: atom_id res chain seq x y z
N CYS A 1 10.78 0.62 -28.39
CA CYS A 1 9.59 1.02 -27.60
C CYS A 1 9.37 2.53 -27.78
N CYS A 2 8.12 2.98 -27.79
CA CYS A 2 7.75 4.35 -28.15
C CYS A 2 8.53 5.43 -27.38
N LEU A 3 8.71 5.26 -26.05
CA LEU A 3 9.46 6.23 -25.23
C LEU A 3 10.96 6.36 -25.62
N ARG A 4 11.59 5.28 -26.10
CA ARG A 4 12.97 5.34 -26.62
C ARG A 4 13.03 6.16 -27.90
N GLU A 5 12.04 6.03 -28.78
CA GLU A 5 11.96 6.82 -30.01
C GLU A 5 11.70 8.30 -29.73
N VAL A 6 10.82 8.64 -28.78
CA VAL A 6 10.61 10.01 -28.32
C VAL A 6 11.92 10.60 -27.78
N THR A 7 12.66 9.81 -27.00
CA THR A 7 13.93 10.26 -26.44
C THR A 7 14.99 10.52 -27.51
N ALA A 8 15.02 9.70 -28.56
CA ALA A 8 15.95 9.83 -29.67
C ALA A 8 15.58 10.94 -30.66
N ARG A 9 14.28 11.18 -30.91
CA ARG A 9 13.80 12.09 -31.96
C ARG A 9 13.47 13.50 -31.47
N VAL A 10 13.13 13.66 -30.20
CA VAL A 10 12.72 14.96 -29.65
C VAL A 10 13.85 15.56 -28.80
N PRO A 11 14.39 16.74 -29.15
CA PRO A 11 15.49 17.37 -28.41
C PRO A 11 15.17 17.55 -26.93
N GLN A 12 16.16 17.32 -26.06
CA GLN A 12 16.01 17.39 -24.60
C GLN A 12 15.44 18.74 -24.12
N ARG A 13 15.86 19.85 -24.74
CA ARG A 13 15.39 21.21 -24.45
C ARG A 13 13.92 21.46 -24.80
N ALA A 14 13.30 20.64 -25.63
CA ALA A 14 11.91 20.79 -26.05
C ALA A 14 10.96 20.11 -25.04
N VAL A 15 11.01 20.56 -23.79
CA VAL A 15 10.38 19.89 -22.64
C VAL A 15 8.88 19.63 -22.82
N CYS A 16 8.10 20.61 -23.30
CA CYS A 16 6.67 20.43 -23.56
C CYS A 16 6.42 19.40 -24.67
N ARG A 17 7.15 19.50 -25.79
CA ARG A 17 7.02 18.56 -26.91
C ARG A 17 7.40 17.13 -26.49
N ARG A 18 8.41 16.98 -25.63
CA ARG A 18 8.79 15.68 -25.06
C ARG A 18 7.70 15.13 -24.16
N ALA A 19 7.13 15.96 -23.30
CA ALA A 19 6.02 15.57 -22.43
C ALA A 19 4.80 15.12 -23.25
N ASP A 20 4.39 15.90 -24.25
CA ASP A 20 3.26 15.56 -25.12
C ASP A 20 3.49 14.25 -25.88
N ALA A 21 4.69 14.05 -26.44
CA ALA A 21 5.03 12.83 -27.15
C ALA A 21 5.09 11.61 -26.20
N ALA A 22 5.57 11.78 -24.97
CA ALA A 22 5.56 10.73 -23.95
C ALA A 22 4.13 10.36 -23.51
N ILE A 23 3.25 11.35 -23.32
CA ILE A 23 1.81 11.12 -23.07
C ILE A 23 1.16 10.41 -24.26
N GLY A 24 1.54 10.76 -25.49
CA GLY A 24 1.11 10.06 -26.70
C GLY A 24 1.47 8.57 -26.68
N CYS A 25 2.72 8.24 -26.34
CA CYS A 25 3.16 6.85 -26.15
C CYS A 25 2.33 6.13 -25.08
N PHE A 26 2.09 6.80 -23.95
CA PHE A 26 1.26 6.23 -22.89
C PHE A 26 -0.15 5.92 -23.40
N ASN A 27 -0.80 6.89 -24.04
CA ASN A 27 -2.18 6.74 -24.51
C ASN A 27 -2.33 5.63 -25.56
N GLN A 28 -1.35 5.45 -26.45
CA GLN A 28 -1.37 4.38 -27.46
C GLN A 28 -1.30 2.97 -26.87
N HIS A 29 -0.59 2.79 -25.76
CA HIS A 29 -0.39 1.47 -25.15
C HIS A 29 -1.32 1.19 -23.97
N TYR A 30 -1.73 2.23 -23.24
CA TYR A 30 -2.47 2.11 -21.98
C TYR A 30 -3.84 2.82 -22.01
N GLY A 31 -4.17 3.50 -23.12
CA GLY A 31 -5.40 4.27 -23.28
C GLY A 31 -5.33 5.67 -22.66
N HIS A 32 -6.35 6.47 -22.94
CA HIS A 32 -6.40 7.86 -22.48
C HIS A 32 -6.61 7.97 -20.96
N PHE A 33 -5.90 8.92 -20.36
CA PHE A 33 -6.10 9.28 -18.96
C PHE A 33 -7.52 9.84 -18.74
N LYS A 34 -8.36 9.13 -17.99
CA LYS A 34 -9.70 9.58 -17.64
C LYS A 34 -9.64 10.45 -16.38
N VAL A 35 -9.36 11.74 -16.54
CA VAL A 35 -9.23 12.72 -15.45
C VAL A 35 -10.46 12.76 -14.52
N LYS A 36 -11.66 12.51 -15.06
CA LYS A 36 -12.92 12.50 -14.30
C LYS A 36 -13.17 11.20 -13.51
N SER A 37 -12.32 10.19 -13.67
CA SER A 37 -12.45 8.89 -13.01
C SER A 37 -11.05 8.36 -12.69
N PRO A 38 -10.32 8.98 -11.75
CA PRO A 38 -9.00 8.51 -11.36
C PRO A 38 -9.12 7.07 -10.87
N LYS A 39 -8.38 6.16 -11.51
CA LYS A 39 -8.28 4.78 -11.06
C LYS A 39 -7.19 4.68 -10.02
N PHE A 40 -7.40 3.82 -9.03
CA PHE A 40 -6.34 3.44 -8.11
C PHE A 40 -5.21 2.75 -8.90
N VAL A 41 -3.98 3.15 -8.63
CA VAL A 41 -2.77 2.56 -9.21
C VAL A 41 -2.06 1.81 -8.08
N PRO A 42 -1.83 0.50 -8.22
CA PRO A 42 -1.08 -0.26 -7.23
C PRO A 42 0.28 0.37 -6.94
N PHE A 43 0.63 0.41 -5.66
CA PHE A 43 1.96 0.78 -5.20
C PHE A 43 2.96 -0.32 -5.55
N THR A 44 4.17 0.10 -5.86
CA THR A 44 5.34 -0.77 -6.08
C THR A 44 6.01 -1.11 -4.75
N GLU A 45 6.85 -2.16 -4.72
CA GLU A 45 7.64 -2.54 -3.55
C GLU A 45 8.43 -1.36 -2.95
N LEU A 46 9.10 -0.57 -3.79
CA LEU A 46 9.85 0.60 -3.35
C LEU A 46 8.96 1.65 -2.69
N GLN A 47 7.74 1.84 -3.20
CA GLN A 47 6.79 2.79 -2.61
C GLN A 47 6.23 2.26 -1.29
N HIS A 48 5.97 0.95 -1.17
CA HIS A 48 5.60 0.33 0.11
C HIS A 48 6.68 0.57 1.16
N GLU A 49 7.95 0.32 0.83
CA GLU A 49 9.08 0.57 1.74
C GLU A 49 9.21 2.04 2.14
N GLN A 50 8.97 2.96 1.21
CA GLN A 50 8.99 4.39 1.50
C GLN A 50 7.85 4.78 2.45
N ILE A 51 6.62 4.36 2.17
CA ILE A 51 5.45 4.62 3.01
C ILE A 51 5.65 4.04 4.41
N LEU A 52 6.21 2.84 4.51
CA LEU A 52 6.49 2.22 5.79
C LEU A 52 7.51 3.04 6.60
N ARG A 53 8.60 3.49 5.98
CA ARG A 53 9.59 4.37 6.64
C ARG A 53 8.96 5.66 7.13
N GLU A 54 8.12 6.31 6.32
CA GLU A 54 7.39 7.51 6.72
C GLU A 54 6.47 7.25 7.92
N CYS A 55 5.80 6.09 7.95
CA CYS A 55 4.97 5.70 9.09
C CYS A 55 5.77 5.40 10.36
N ILE A 56 6.92 4.74 10.23
CA ILE A 56 7.87 4.52 11.35
C ILE A 56 8.29 5.86 11.95
N ASP A 57 8.64 6.83 11.10
CA ASP A 57 9.10 8.15 11.52
C ASP A 57 7.97 8.96 12.20
N VAL A 58 6.76 8.93 11.64
CA VAL A 58 5.58 9.60 12.22
C VAL A 58 5.21 9.00 13.58
N LEU A 59 5.23 7.68 13.69
CA LEU A 59 4.90 6.97 14.92
C LEU A 59 6.07 6.89 15.91
N ARG A 60 7.26 7.38 15.53
CA ARG A 60 8.49 7.35 16.33
C ARG A 60 8.87 5.95 16.81
N ILE A 61 8.65 4.95 15.96
CA ILE A 61 8.98 3.55 16.26
C ILE A 61 10.49 3.34 16.04
N PRO A 62 11.24 2.84 17.02
CA PRO A 62 12.64 2.46 16.81
C PRO A 62 12.74 1.38 15.73
N GLN A 63 13.57 1.56 14.71
CA GLN A 63 13.68 0.56 13.64
C GLN A 63 14.16 -0.80 14.15
N THR A 64 14.91 -0.82 15.26
CA THR A 64 15.46 -2.03 15.89
C THR A 64 14.41 -3.00 16.41
N ILE A 65 13.18 -2.53 16.72
CA ILE A 65 12.12 -3.37 17.29
C ILE A 65 11.15 -3.93 16.24
N ILE A 66 11.21 -3.44 15.00
CA ILE A 66 10.35 -3.89 13.89
C ILE A 66 10.58 -5.39 13.62
N ALA A 67 11.84 -5.83 13.61
CA ALA A 67 12.16 -7.24 13.44
C ALA A 67 11.54 -8.12 14.54
N GLY A 68 11.41 -7.59 15.77
CA GLY A 68 10.72 -8.25 16.87
C GLY A 68 9.23 -8.42 16.60
N TYR A 69 8.55 -7.36 16.15
CA TYR A 69 7.12 -7.42 15.79
C TYR A 69 6.85 -8.49 14.72
N LEU A 70 7.68 -8.54 13.68
CA LEU A 70 7.53 -9.52 12.59
C LEU A 70 7.80 -10.95 13.05
N LYS A 71 8.72 -11.15 13.99
CA LYS A 71 9.08 -12.47 14.50
C LYS A 71 8.00 -13.04 15.42
N HIS A 72 7.38 -12.18 16.22
CA HIS A 72 6.49 -12.59 17.29
C HIS A 72 5.00 -12.46 16.95
N GLY A 73 4.65 -11.75 15.88
CA GLY A 73 3.25 -11.58 15.44
C GLY A 73 2.75 -10.16 15.71
N ILE A 74 2.09 -9.56 14.73
CA ILE A 74 1.60 -8.17 14.80
C ILE A 74 0.50 -8.02 15.85
N GLU A 75 -0.30 -9.07 16.06
CA GLU A 75 -1.41 -9.14 17.01
C GLU A 75 -0.99 -8.83 18.45
N HIS A 76 0.27 -9.07 18.82
CA HIS A 76 0.76 -8.91 20.18
C HIS A 76 1.32 -7.53 20.50
N TYR A 77 1.46 -6.65 19.50
CA TYR A 77 2.09 -5.34 19.66
C TYR A 77 1.18 -4.22 19.14
N PRO A 78 0.56 -3.42 20.03
CA PRO A 78 -0.26 -2.29 19.64
C PRO A 78 0.44 -1.31 18.69
N GLU A 79 1.75 -1.09 18.87
CA GLU A 79 2.55 -0.24 17.99
C GLU A 79 2.66 -0.82 16.58
N ALA A 80 2.75 -2.14 16.43
CA ALA A 80 2.78 -2.80 15.14
C ALA A 80 1.42 -2.73 14.43
N GLN A 81 0.32 -2.87 15.19
CA GLN A 81 -1.04 -2.65 14.68
C GLN A 81 -1.23 -1.21 14.21
N CYS A 82 -0.69 -0.23 14.95
CA CYS A 82 -0.73 1.17 14.55
C CYS A 82 0.14 1.45 13.32
N LEU A 83 1.28 0.76 13.19
CA LEU A 83 2.13 0.85 12.00
C LEU A 83 1.39 0.33 10.75
N LEU A 84 0.72 -0.81 10.86
CA LEU A 84 -0.14 -1.35 9.80
C LEU A 84 -1.26 -0.36 9.44
N ARG A 85 -1.95 0.21 10.44
CA ARG A 85 -2.99 1.22 10.21
C ARG A 85 -2.45 2.43 9.44
N CYS A 86 -1.29 2.96 9.85
CA CYS A 86 -0.67 4.10 9.17
C CYS A 86 -0.36 3.76 7.70
N PHE A 87 0.24 2.60 7.47
CA PHE A 87 0.60 2.10 6.15
C PHE A 87 -0.63 2.05 5.23
N LEU A 88 -1.72 1.42 5.67
CA LEU A 88 -2.96 1.30 4.90
C LEU A 88 -3.64 2.64 4.61
N ILE A 89 -3.58 3.59 5.56
CA ILE A 89 -4.11 4.95 5.38
C ILE A 89 -3.29 5.71 4.33
N ARG A 90 -1.96 5.63 4.39
CA ARG A 90 -1.06 6.31 3.46
C ARG A 90 -1.17 5.78 2.03
N GLU A 91 -1.50 4.50 1.87
CA GLU A 91 -1.82 3.89 0.58
C GLU A 91 -3.24 4.23 0.09
N GLY A 92 -4.06 4.85 0.93
CA GLY A 92 -5.45 5.14 0.59
C GLY A 92 -6.28 3.87 0.41
N LEU A 93 -5.91 2.78 1.08
CA LEU A 93 -6.62 1.51 1.15
C LEU A 93 -7.57 1.45 2.34
N TYR A 94 -7.38 2.31 3.34
CA TYR A 94 -8.15 2.32 4.57
C TYR A 94 -8.43 3.75 5.04
N THR A 95 -9.58 3.96 5.69
CA THR A 95 -9.88 5.18 6.45
C THR A 95 -10.51 4.82 7.79
N ASP A 96 -10.31 5.64 8.82
CA ASP A 96 -10.94 5.41 10.13
C ASP A 96 -12.46 5.42 10.07
N ALA A 97 -13.04 6.29 9.22
CA ALA A 97 -14.47 6.46 9.11
C ALA A 97 -15.14 5.37 8.25
N GLY A 98 -14.52 5.02 7.12
CA GLY A 98 -15.08 4.08 6.15
C GLY A 98 -14.60 2.64 6.30
N GLY A 99 -13.51 2.40 7.03
CA GLY A 99 -12.83 1.11 7.04
C GLY A 99 -12.08 0.85 5.73
N PRO A 100 -11.97 -0.43 5.30
CA PRO A 100 -11.21 -0.82 4.10
C PRO A 100 -11.93 -0.48 2.80
N ASP A 101 -11.21 0.03 1.81
CA ASP A 101 -11.66 0.12 0.42
C ASP A 101 -11.36 -1.22 -0.29
N LEU A 102 -12.29 -2.15 -0.18
CA LEU A 102 -12.15 -3.51 -0.73
C LEU A 102 -11.82 -3.52 -2.23
N HIS A 103 -12.29 -2.52 -3.01
CA HIS A 103 -11.98 -2.44 -4.42
C HIS A 103 -10.50 -2.15 -4.65
N ARG A 104 -9.97 -1.12 -3.97
CA ARG A 104 -8.55 -0.75 -4.08
C ARG A 104 -7.64 -1.84 -3.55
N MET A 105 -8.01 -2.46 -2.43
CA MET A 105 -7.26 -3.57 -1.84
C MET A 105 -7.12 -4.75 -2.79
N SER A 106 -8.20 -5.13 -3.49
CA SER A 106 -8.13 -6.15 -4.53
C SER A 106 -7.29 -5.72 -5.73
N VAL A 107 -7.35 -4.46 -6.16
CA VAL A 107 -6.49 -3.95 -7.23
C VAL A 107 -5.01 -3.98 -6.83
N GLN A 108 -4.67 -3.66 -5.58
CA GLN A 108 -3.30 -3.71 -5.06
C GLN A 108 -2.72 -5.12 -5.01
N CYS A 109 -3.51 -6.11 -4.61
CA CYS A 109 -3.04 -7.48 -4.35
C CYS A 109 -3.50 -8.51 -5.40
N GLU A 110 -3.96 -8.07 -6.56
CA GLU A 110 -4.54 -8.94 -7.61
C GLU A 110 -5.69 -9.84 -7.10
N GLY A 111 -6.44 -9.37 -6.11
CA GLY A 111 -7.54 -10.09 -5.48
C GLY A 111 -8.83 -10.08 -6.31
N ASN A 112 -9.75 -11.00 -6.01
CA ASN A 112 -11.00 -11.17 -6.75
C ASN A 112 -12.13 -10.25 -6.24
N TYR A 113 -12.05 -8.94 -6.50
CA TYR A 113 -13.13 -8.02 -6.10
C TYR A 113 -14.49 -8.31 -6.75
N SER A 114 -14.48 -8.93 -7.93
CA SER A 114 -15.71 -9.30 -8.65
C SER A 114 -16.53 -10.37 -7.92
N ASP A 115 -15.94 -11.08 -6.95
CA ASP A 115 -16.65 -12.05 -6.13
C ASP A 115 -17.62 -11.34 -5.15
N GLU A 116 -18.92 -11.47 -5.44
CA GLU A 116 -19.99 -10.93 -4.60
C GLU A 116 -20.02 -11.58 -3.21
N GLN A 117 -19.71 -12.88 -3.13
CA GLN A 117 -19.71 -13.61 -1.87
C GLN A 117 -18.59 -13.12 -0.97
N PHE A 118 -17.37 -12.91 -1.51
CA PHE A 118 -16.27 -12.27 -0.80
C PHE A 118 -16.69 -10.90 -0.27
N ARG A 119 -17.17 -10.01 -1.15
CA ARG A 119 -17.59 -8.65 -0.79
C ARG A 119 -18.63 -8.64 0.32
N ARG A 120 -19.64 -9.51 0.25
CA ARG A 120 -20.70 -9.61 1.26
C ARG A 120 -20.17 -10.13 2.60
N LYS A 121 -19.31 -11.15 2.60
CA LYS A 121 -18.68 -11.68 3.81
C LYS A 121 -17.79 -10.64 4.47
N ALA A 122 -16.90 -10.01 3.70
CA ALA A 122 -15.99 -8.97 4.18
C ALA A 122 -16.77 -7.79 4.76
N SER A 123 -17.76 -7.25 4.04
CA SER A 123 -18.60 -6.13 4.52
C SER A 123 -19.33 -6.47 5.82
N LYS A 124 -19.87 -7.70 5.93
CA LYS A 124 -20.54 -8.16 7.16
C LYS A 124 -19.57 -8.29 8.33
N CYS A 125 -18.36 -8.78 8.09
CA CYS A 125 -17.31 -8.89 9.10
C CYS A 125 -16.86 -7.50 9.59
N VAL A 126 -16.53 -6.60 8.67
CA VAL A 126 -16.13 -5.21 8.97
C VAL A 126 -17.20 -4.51 9.81
N GLY A 127 -18.48 -4.60 9.39
CA GLY A 127 -19.58 -3.98 10.12
C GLY A 127 -19.85 -4.59 11.50
N LYS A 128 -19.38 -5.81 11.79
CA LYS A 128 -19.39 -6.36 13.15
C LYS A 128 -18.25 -5.80 14.00
N LEU A 129 -17.04 -5.74 13.46
CA LEU A 129 -15.88 -5.22 14.17
C LEU A 129 -16.02 -3.72 14.48
N GLN A 130 -16.54 -2.92 13.55
CA GLN A 130 -16.78 -1.48 13.77
C GLN A 130 -17.77 -1.17 14.89
N LYS A 131 -18.60 -2.14 15.30
CA LYS A 131 -19.52 -2.01 16.44
C LYS A 131 -18.87 -2.39 17.77
N GLN A 132 -17.72 -3.04 17.72
CA GLN A 132 -16.90 -3.29 18.90
C GLN A 132 -16.10 -2.00 19.13
N CYS A 133 -16.20 -1.40 20.31
CA CYS A 133 -15.52 -0.15 20.66
C CYS A 133 -13.99 -0.36 20.82
N LEU A 134 -13.35 -0.91 19.80
CA LEU A 134 -11.93 -1.23 19.73
C LEU A 134 -11.12 0.04 19.50
N ASP A 135 -9.86 0.02 19.92
CA ASP A 135 -8.92 1.04 19.47
C ASP A 135 -8.79 1.00 17.94
N LYS A 136 -8.49 2.15 17.32
CA LYS A 136 -8.42 2.27 15.87
C LYS A 136 -7.34 1.38 15.25
N CYS A 137 -6.20 1.22 15.92
CA CYS A 137 -5.11 0.37 15.45
C CYS A 137 -5.51 -1.10 15.53
N GLU A 138 -6.11 -1.52 16.64
CA GLU A 138 -6.63 -2.88 16.81
C GLU A 138 -7.71 -3.18 15.76
N LEU A 139 -8.65 -2.25 15.54
CA LEU A 139 -9.70 -2.39 14.54
C LEU A 139 -9.14 -2.58 13.12
N ALA A 140 -8.14 -1.78 12.73
CA ALA A 140 -7.50 -1.90 11.42
C ALA A 140 -6.79 -3.26 11.26
N PHE A 141 -6.07 -3.70 12.30
CA PHE A 141 -5.43 -5.02 12.30
C PHE A 141 -6.44 -6.15 12.18
N ARG A 142 -7.46 -6.19 13.05
CA ARG A 142 -8.48 -7.24 13.05
C ARG A 142 -9.30 -7.27 11.76
N ILE A 143 -9.56 -6.12 11.14
CA ILE A 143 -10.18 -6.11 9.81
C ILE A 143 -9.29 -6.81 8.79
N CYS A 144 -7.99 -6.51 8.78
CA CYS A 144 -7.06 -7.15 7.85
C CYS A 144 -6.99 -8.66 8.09
N ASP A 145 -6.84 -9.05 9.34
CA ASP A 145 -6.64 -10.45 9.75
C ASP A 145 -7.91 -11.30 9.63
N GLU A 146 -9.07 -10.80 10.08
CA GLU A 146 -10.30 -11.59 10.19
C GLU A 146 -11.25 -11.43 8.99
N CYS A 147 -11.26 -10.28 8.32
CA CYS A 147 -12.30 -9.97 7.34
C CYS A 147 -11.88 -10.11 5.88
N ILE A 148 -10.58 -9.98 5.58
CA ILE A 148 -10.08 -9.93 4.19
C ILE A 148 -8.93 -10.90 3.91
N THR A 149 -8.32 -11.50 4.93
CA THR A 149 -7.28 -12.55 4.77
C THR A 149 -7.76 -13.68 3.87
N GLY A 150 -6.85 -14.15 3.00
CA GLY A 150 -7.07 -15.26 2.07
C GLY A 150 -7.51 -14.83 0.66
N GLU A 151 -8.26 -13.74 0.56
CA GLU A 151 -8.70 -13.16 -0.73
C GLU A 151 -7.87 -11.93 -1.13
N VAL A 152 -7.32 -11.23 -0.12
CA VAL A 152 -6.40 -10.10 -0.29
C VAL A 152 -5.18 -10.32 0.60
N GLN A 153 -4.00 -10.24 0.01
CA GLN A 153 -2.72 -10.51 0.66
C GLN A 153 -2.07 -9.25 1.28
N LEU A 154 -2.85 -8.41 1.96
CA LEU A 154 -2.33 -7.13 2.49
C LEU A 154 -1.32 -7.30 3.63
N LEU A 155 -1.58 -8.23 4.54
CA LEU A 155 -0.66 -8.50 5.63
C LEU A 155 0.69 -8.99 5.11
N SER A 156 0.71 -9.77 4.02
CA SER A 156 1.98 -10.22 3.44
C SER A 156 2.74 -9.10 2.73
N VAL A 157 2.04 -8.17 2.05
CA VAL A 157 2.65 -6.94 1.50
C VAL A 157 3.29 -6.10 2.61
N PHE A 158 2.55 -5.85 3.69
CA PHE A 158 3.06 -5.10 4.84
C PHE A 158 4.27 -5.79 5.50
N VAL A 159 4.18 -7.11 5.73
CA VAL A 159 5.29 -7.90 6.29
C VAL A 159 6.50 -7.88 5.35
N GLY A 160 6.30 -7.94 4.03
CA GLY A 160 7.35 -7.83 3.02
C GLY A 160 8.09 -6.50 3.11
N ALA A 161 7.37 -5.39 3.07
CA ALA A 161 7.94 -4.04 3.22
C ALA A 161 8.69 -3.87 4.55
N SER A 162 8.17 -4.47 5.63
CA SER A 162 8.78 -4.43 6.96
C SER A 162 10.09 -5.22 7.04
N LYS A 163 10.18 -6.36 6.35
CA LYS A 163 11.44 -7.13 6.23
C LYS A 163 12.50 -6.35 5.46
N SER A 164 12.16 -5.79 4.30
CA SER A 164 13.10 -4.99 3.49
C SER A 164 13.63 -3.78 4.26
N THR A 165 12.74 -3.08 4.97
CA THR A 165 13.11 -1.92 5.80
C THR A 165 14.03 -2.34 6.95
N SER A 166 13.75 -3.46 7.62
CA SER A 166 14.61 -3.98 8.69
C SER A 166 16.01 -4.36 8.20
N ASN A 167 16.12 -4.97 7.01
CA ASN A 167 17.40 -5.35 6.40
C ASN A 167 18.25 -4.14 5.97
N SER A 168 17.61 -3.01 5.62
CA SER A 168 18.33 -1.78 5.28
C SER A 168 19.06 -1.16 6.48
N VAL A 169 18.62 -1.48 7.70
CA VAL A 169 19.25 -1.03 8.95
C VAL A 169 20.52 -1.81 9.27
N THR A 170 20.53 -3.12 9.00
CA THR A 170 21.72 -3.97 9.23
C THR A 170 22.84 -3.71 8.22
N VAL A 171 22.56 -3.06 7.09
CA VAL A 171 23.53 -2.74 6.03
C VAL A 171 24.12 -1.32 6.17
N SER A 172 23.60 -0.48 7.06
CA SER A 172 24.21 0.84 7.33
C SER A 172 25.48 0.65 8.18
N PRO A 173 26.69 0.93 7.67
CA PRO A 173 27.89 0.87 8.49
C PRO A 173 27.82 1.99 9.52
N SER A 174 27.97 1.62 10.79
CA SER A 174 28.33 2.56 11.85
C SER A 174 29.48 3.44 11.36
N ARG A 175 29.21 4.73 11.10
CA ARG A 175 30.28 5.71 10.93
C ARG A 175 30.89 5.94 12.32
N THR A 176 31.96 5.21 12.60
CA THR A 176 33.00 5.60 13.57
C THR A 176 34.10 6.34 12.84
#